data_AF-A0A822HSF0-F1
#
_entry.id   AF-A0A822HSF0-F1
#
_cell.length_a   1.000
_cell.length_b   1.000
_cell.length_c   1.000
_cell.angle_alpha   90.00
_cell.angle_beta   90.00
_cell.angle_gamma   90.00
#
_symmetry.space_group_name_H-M   'P 1'
#
loop_
_entity.id
_entity.type
_entity.pdbx_description
1 polymer ?
#
loop_
_entity_poly.entity_id
_entity_poly.type
_entity_poly.pdbx_seq_one_letter_code
_entity_poly.pdbx_strand_id
1 'polypeptide(L)'
;MSFELIKEFIQQLVKLKYLTIQATGTLDLMNGQLWEEYLIERKLKKFNFKFTLSKNFICYQDKDFLLQSFRSSFWLEKQHWYIACEKGELKSSRPIIYSIPYF
;
A
#
# COMPACT_ATOMS: atom_id res chain seq x y z
N MET A 1 0.50 12.80 1.78
CA MET A 1 1.73 12.35 1.10
C MET A 1 1.32 11.57 -0.13
N SER A 2 1.95 11.82 -1.28
CA SER A 2 1.70 11.13 -2.55
C SER A 2 2.72 10.02 -2.78
N PHE A 3 2.40 9.11 -3.70
CA PHE A 3 3.25 8.01 -4.13
C PHE A 3 4.57 8.52 -4.71
N GLU A 4 4.54 9.53 -5.59
CA GLU A 4 5.75 10.05 -6.24
C GLU A 4 6.80 10.58 -5.24
N LEU A 5 6.36 11.32 -4.21
CA LEU A 5 7.28 11.82 -3.18
C LEU A 5 7.95 10.68 -2.40
N ILE A 6 7.19 9.62 -2.11
CA ILE A 6 7.73 8.43 -1.43
C ILE A 6 8.70 7.69 -2.35
N LYS A 7 8.35 7.55 -3.63
CA LYS A 7 9.18 6.90 -4.64
C LYS A 7 10.52 7.62 -4.79
N GLU A 8 10.52 8.93 -4.96
CA GLU A 8 11.73 9.76 -5.05
C GLU A 8 12.61 9.61 -3.80
N PHE A 9 12.00 9.63 -2.61
CA PHE A 9 12.74 9.45 -1.36
C PHE A 9 13.38 8.06 -1.26
N ILE A 10 12.60 7.00 -1.53
CA ILE A 10 13.11 5.63 -1.47
C ILE A 10 14.18 5.42 -2.56
N GLN A 11 14.07 6.08 -3.73
CA GLN A 11 15.04 5.97 -4.82
C GLN A 11 16.48 6.25 -4.38
N GLN A 12 16.66 7.20 -3.47
CA GLN A 12 17.95 7.57 -2.90
C GLN A 12 18.58 6.47 -2.00
N LEU A 13 17.77 5.52 -1.51
CA LEU A 13 18.19 4.44 -0.62
C LEU A 13 18.62 3.18 -1.40
N VAL A 14 19.76 3.25 -2.09
CA VAL A 14 20.23 2.21 -3.02
C VAL A 14 20.50 0.82 -2.40
N LYS A 15 20.69 0.73 -1.08
CA LYS A 15 20.93 -0.54 -0.36
C LYS A 15 19.70 -1.04 0.42
N LEU A 16 18.55 -0.42 0.19
CA LEU A 16 17.32 -0.78 0.91
C LEU A 16 16.92 -2.21 0.58
N LYS A 17 16.75 -3.04 1.61
CA LYS A 17 16.29 -4.44 1.48
C LYS A 17 14.93 -4.65 2.14
N TYR A 18 14.62 -3.84 3.14
CA TYR A 18 13.41 -3.95 3.96
C TYR A 18 12.79 -2.57 4.04
N LEU A 19 11.52 -2.47 3.70
CA LEU A 19 10.78 -1.22 3.72
C LEU A 19 9.46 -1.44 4.44
N THR A 20 9.14 -0.57 5.39
CA THR A 20 7.81 -0.52 6.00
C THR A 20 7.31 0.90 5.92
N ILE A 21 6.14 1.11 5.33
CA ILE A 21 5.57 2.44 5.16
C ILE A 21 4.27 2.53 5.94
N GLN A 22 4.22 3.48 6.87
CA GLN A 22 2.98 3.88 7.52
C GLN A 22 2.69 5.33 7.13
N ALA A 23 1.65 5.54 6.34
CA ALA A 23 1.35 6.87 5.79
C ALA A 23 -0.15 7.16 5.81
N THR A 24 -0.47 8.43 6.04
CA THR A 24 -1.79 8.99 5.74
C THR A 24 -1.67 9.83 4.48
N GLY A 25 -2.50 9.57 3.47
CA GLY A 25 -2.29 10.21 2.19
C GLY A 25 -3.43 10.12 1.20
N THR A 26 -3.04 10.28 -0.06
CA THR A 26 -3.88 10.27 -1.25
C THR A 26 -4.13 8.83 -1.72
N LEU A 27 -5.03 8.68 -2.69
CA LEU A 27 -5.46 7.38 -3.23
C LEU A 27 -4.37 6.62 -3.98
N ASP A 28 -3.42 7.35 -4.56
CA ASP A 28 -2.25 6.80 -5.24
C ASP A 28 -1.44 5.85 -4.33
N LEU A 29 -1.34 6.12 -3.03
CA LEU A 29 -0.72 5.20 -2.07
C LEU A 29 -1.44 3.86 -1.98
N MET A 30 -2.74 3.84 -2.22
CA MET A 30 -3.60 2.64 -2.19
C MET A 30 -3.69 1.94 -3.55
N ASN A 31 -2.82 2.27 -4.50
CA ASN A 31 -2.78 1.59 -5.79
C ASN A 31 -1.69 0.50 -5.78
N GLY A 32 -2.12 -0.77 -5.72
CA GLY A 32 -1.22 -1.92 -5.75
C GLY A 32 -0.44 -2.09 -7.05
N GLN A 33 -0.95 -1.61 -8.20
CA GLN A 33 -0.21 -1.69 -9.46
C GLN A 33 1.01 -0.76 -9.47
N LEU A 34 0.87 0.48 -8.98
CA LEU A 34 1.99 1.41 -8.86
C LEU A 34 3.10 0.86 -7.96
N TRP A 35 2.71 0.25 -6.85
CA TRP A 35 3.66 -0.40 -5.95
C TRP A 35 4.29 -1.64 -6.58
N GLU A 36 3.53 -2.47 -7.27
CA GLU A 36 4.06 -3.65 -7.95
C GLU A 36 5.15 -3.30 -8.97
N GLU A 37 4.87 -2.35 -9.87
CA GLU A 37 5.84 -1.86 -10.86
C GLU A 37 7.13 -1.41 -10.18
N TYR A 38 7.00 -0.62 -9.12
CA TYR A 38 8.15 -0.13 -8.36
C TYR A 38 8.93 -1.24 -7.64
N LEU A 39 8.24 -2.20 -7.02
CA LEU A 39 8.86 -3.25 -6.23
C LEU A 39 9.60 -4.28 -7.08
N ILE A 40 9.12 -4.54 -8.30
CA ILE A 40 9.78 -5.41 -9.28
C ILE A 40 11.18 -4.88 -9.60
N GLU A 41 11.33 -3.56 -9.77
CA GLU A 41 12.63 -2.93 -10.07
C GLU A 41 13.60 -2.94 -8.88
N ARG A 42 13.09 -2.70 -7.67
CA ARG A 42 13.94 -2.48 -6.48
C ARG A 42 14.46 -3.75 -5.82
N LYS A 43 13.95 -4.93 -6.19
CA LYS A 43 14.35 -6.23 -5.62
C LYS A 43 14.36 -6.23 -4.08
N LEU A 44 13.38 -5.56 -3.46
CA LEU A 44 13.26 -5.55 -2.00
C LEU A 44 13.02 -6.98 -1.50
N LYS A 45 13.65 -7.34 -0.38
CA LYS A 45 13.40 -8.62 0.30
C LYS A 45 12.09 -8.62 1.05
N LYS A 46 11.68 -7.45 1.55
CA LYS A 46 10.42 -7.28 2.28
C LYS A 46 9.89 -5.87 2.08
N PHE A 47 8.60 -5.77 1.81
CA PHE A 47 7.87 -4.52 1.81
C PHE A 47 6.59 -4.67 2.64
N ASN A 48 6.38 -3.81 3.62
CA ASN A 48 5.15 -3.78 4.39
C ASN A 48 4.55 -2.39 4.27
N PHE A 49 3.24 -2.30 4.38
CA PHE A 49 2.59 -1.00 4.39
C PHE A 49 1.34 -0.97 5.26
N LYS A 50 1.01 0.24 5.72
CA LYS A 50 -0.25 0.63 6.33
C LYS A 50 -0.62 2.02 5.84
N PHE A 51 -1.55 2.09 4.90
CA PHE A 51 -2.03 3.32 4.30
C PHE A 51 -3.40 3.68 4.86
N THR A 52 -3.55 4.93 5.26
CA THR A 52 -4.83 5.50 5.72
C THR A 52 -5.23 6.63 4.79
N LEU A 53 -6.46 6.63 4.28
CA LEU A 53 -6.93 7.73 3.43
C LEU A 53 -7.09 9.03 4.22
N SER A 54 -6.83 10.17 3.59
CA SER A 54 -7.08 11.48 4.22
C SER A 54 -8.59 11.83 4.22
N LYS A 55 -9.02 12.72 5.14
CA LYS A 55 -10.43 13.08 5.35
C LYS A 55 -11.13 13.64 4.12
N ASN A 56 -10.37 14.16 3.16
CA ASN A 56 -10.93 14.82 1.97
C ASN A 56 -11.33 13.83 0.88
N PHE A 57 -10.98 12.55 1.03
CA PHE A 57 -11.40 11.47 0.11
C PHE A 57 -12.63 10.76 0.67
N ILE A 58 -13.79 11.41 0.53
CA ILE A 58 -15.07 10.95 1.09
C ILE A 58 -15.77 9.90 0.20
N CYS A 59 -15.28 9.64 -1.02
CA CYS A 59 -16.05 8.90 -2.03
C CYS A 59 -15.80 7.39 -2.16
N TYR A 60 -15.00 6.75 -1.31
CA TYR A 60 -14.71 5.32 -1.48
C TYR A 60 -15.68 4.45 -0.68
N GLN A 61 -16.84 4.19 -1.28
CA GLN A 61 -17.79 3.20 -0.78
C GLN A 61 -17.37 1.76 -1.16
N ASP A 62 -16.55 1.61 -2.20
CA ASP A 62 -16.19 0.29 -2.74
C ASP A 62 -14.79 -0.15 -2.27
N LYS A 63 -14.78 -1.01 -1.26
CA LYS A 63 -13.55 -1.67 -0.79
C LYS A 63 -12.96 -2.60 -1.84
N ASP A 64 -13.81 -3.22 -2.66
CA ASP A 64 -13.35 -4.18 -3.67
C ASP A 64 -12.55 -3.47 -4.75
N PHE A 65 -12.94 -2.24 -5.12
CA PHE A 65 -12.17 -1.40 -6.03
C PHE A 65 -10.73 -1.16 -5.53
N LEU A 66 -10.56 -0.80 -4.26
CA LEU A 66 -9.24 -0.56 -3.68
C LEU A 66 -8.39 -1.85 -3.65
N LEU A 67 -9.02 -2.97 -3.27
CA LEU A 67 -8.37 -4.27 -3.22
C LEU A 67 -8.05 -4.84 -4.61
N GLN A 68 -8.80 -4.45 -5.64
CA GLN A 68 -8.64 -4.97 -7.00
C GLN A 68 -7.22 -4.76 -7.52
N SER A 69 -6.61 -3.62 -7.20
CA SER A 69 -5.22 -3.29 -7.59
C SER A 69 -4.17 -4.19 -6.93
N PHE A 70 -4.52 -4.95 -5.88
CA PHE A 70 -3.64 -5.87 -5.16
C PHE A 70 -3.93 -7.35 -5.46
N ARG A 71 -4.69 -7.67 -6.51
CA ARG A 71 -5.06 -9.05 -6.88
C ARG A 71 -4.15 -9.70 -7.93
N SER A 72 -3.02 -9.09 -8.29
CA SER A 72 -2.07 -9.70 -9.23
C SER A 72 -1.34 -10.88 -8.59
N SER A 73 -0.75 -11.75 -9.42
CA SER A 73 0.09 -12.86 -8.95
C SER A 73 1.33 -12.38 -8.19
N PHE A 74 1.81 -11.16 -8.44
CA PHE A 74 2.88 -10.55 -7.65
C PHE A 74 2.49 -10.46 -6.16
N TRP A 75 1.29 -9.94 -5.87
CA TRP A 75 0.80 -9.79 -4.49
C TRP A 75 0.40 -11.12 -3.87
N LEU A 76 -0.34 -11.94 -4.63
CA LEU A 76 -0.93 -13.19 -4.12
C LEU A 76 0.09 -14.32 -3.96
N GLU A 77 1.00 -14.49 -4.92
CA GLU A 77 1.88 -15.66 -5.00
C GLU A 77 3.32 -15.36 -4.60
N LYS A 78 3.90 -14.24 -5.09
CA LYS A 78 5.32 -13.94 -4.86
C LYS A 78 5.60 -13.30 -3.51
N GLN A 79 4.71 -12.41 -3.06
CA GLN A 79 4.87 -11.73 -1.77
C GLN A 79 4.16 -12.49 -0.63
N HIS A 80 3.24 -13.40 -0.94
CA HIS A 80 2.39 -14.10 0.04
C HIS A 80 1.62 -13.15 0.98
N TRP A 81 1.23 -11.96 0.53
CA TRP A 81 0.58 -10.98 1.41
C TRP A 81 -0.93 -11.05 1.29
N TYR A 82 -1.59 -11.23 2.43
CA TYR A 82 -2.99 -10.87 2.57
C TYR A 82 -3.06 -9.34 2.68
N ILE A 83 -3.80 -8.72 1.77
CA ILE A 83 -4.11 -7.29 1.86
C ILE A 83 -5.46 -7.15 2.53
N ALA A 84 -5.50 -6.46 3.66
CA ALA A 84 -6.72 -6.20 4.40
C ALA A 84 -7.21 -4.77 4.13
N CYS A 85 -8.53 -4.61 4.03
CA CYS A 85 -9.20 -3.31 3.95
C CYS A 85 -10.25 -3.17 5.06
N GLU A 86 -9.92 -2.37 6.05
CA GLU A 86 -10.78 -2.16 7.22
C GLU A 86 -11.35 -0.74 7.22
N LYS A 87 -12.58 -0.60 7.74
CA LYS A 87 -13.01 0.69 8.25
C LYS A 87 -12.29 0.81 9.59
N GLY A 88 -11.55 1.90 9.84
CA GLY A 88 -10.87 2.05 11.13
C GLY A 88 -11.84 1.98 12.34
N GLU A 89 -11.30 2.04 13.54
CA GLU A 89 -12.04 1.63 14.76
C GLU A 89 -13.18 2.58 15.21
N LEU A 90 -13.37 3.73 14.56
CA LEU A 90 -14.35 4.75 14.93
C LEU A 90 -15.51 4.79 13.92
N LYS A 91 -16.74 5.13 14.34
CA LYS A 91 -17.90 5.23 13.41
C LYS A 91 -17.70 6.23 12.24
N SER A 92 -16.72 7.12 12.35
CA SER A 92 -16.27 8.07 11.31
C SER A 92 -14.89 7.70 10.71
N SER A 93 -14.50 6.44 10.79
CA SER A 93 -13.16 5.98 10.49
C SER A 93 -12.87 5.92 9.01
N ARG A 94 -11.64 6.30 8.68
CA ARG A 94 -11.11 6.26 7.32
C ARG A 94 -10.80 4.82 6.94
N PRO A 95 -10.93 4.46 5.65
CA PRO A 95 -10.44 3.18 5.19
C PRO A 95 -8.93 3.08 5.40
N ILE A 96 -8.52 1.92 5.88
CA ILE A 96 -7.12 1.55 6.08
C ILE A 96 -6.85 0.33 5.19
N ILE A 97 -5.78 0.40 4.39
CA ILE A 97 -5.26 -0.75 3.67
C ILE A 97 -3.88 -1.08 4.20
N TYR A 98 -3.64 -2.34 4.52
CA TYR A 98 -2.35 -2.78 5.02
C TYR A 98 -1.99 -4.17 4.53
N SER A 99 -0.68 -4.42 4.42
CA SER A 99 -0.13 -5.74 4.20
C SER A 99 -0.11 -6.53 5.51
N ILE A 100 -0.57 -7.78 5.47
CA ILE A 100 -0.41 -8.72 6.58
C ILE A 100 0.88 -9.52 6.33
N PRO A 101 1.89 -9.44 7.21
CA PRO A 101 3.09 -10.25 7.09
C PRO A 101 2.72 -11.73 7.20
N TYR A 102 3.09 -12.53 6.20
CA TYR A 102 3.11 -13.99 6.33
C TYR A 102 4.39 -14.38 7.10
N PHE A 103 4.23 -15.09 8.22
CA PHE A 103 5.33 -15.55 9.06
C PHE A 103 5.85 -16.91 8.59
#